data_AF-A0A5L8U997-F1
#
_entry.id   AF-A0A5L8U997-F1
#
_cell.length_a   1.000
_cell.length_b   1.000
_cell.length_c   1.000
_cell.angle_alpha   90.00
_cell.angle_beta   90.00
_cell.angle_gamma   90.00
#
_symmetry.space_group_name_H-M   'P 1'
#
loop_
_entity.id
_entity.type
_entity.pdbx_description
1 polymer ?
#
loop_
_entity_poly.entity_id
_entity_poly.type
_entity_poly.pdbx_seq_one_letter_code
_entity_poly.pdbx_strand_id
1 'polypeptide(L)'
;MDAKRKAIEHMNSEHIDTLIMLCKHFGAVQNPTNVRLDSIDEDGMDIACDQLLVRVAFLKKAEQNGEGFKTAIIDLMSSLDIKEGIAAVSKDMIDFIDSFNSVLISSLNGDHCVCSYAPVVRDNNDFYILISEVSEHFKSIKENSDKISIMFLEDESKAKTVFARKRASFRSKAIFLDDKKESLFSKFESKFKSESAIKMIKNMSDFHIIKIEINKGRFVKGFGAAYDTDGFEIIQRAHGANPHNNKR
;
A
#
# COMPACT_ATOMS: atom_id res chain seq x y z
N MET A 1 -26.50 -26.44 13.91
CA MET A 1 -25.35 -26.76 13.03
C MET A 1 -24.29 -25.72 13.28
N ASP A 2 -23.11 -26.14 13.72
CA ASP A 2 -21.98 -25.27 14.02
C ASP A 2 -21.58 -24.40 12.80
N ALA A 3 -21.40 -23.10 13.01
CA ALA A 3 -21.12 -22.14 11.94
C ALA A 3 -19.81 -22.47 11.20
N LYS A 4 -18.82 -22.99 11.93
CA LYS A 4 -17.54 -23.46 11.38
C LYS A 4 -17.75 -24.60 10.40
N ARG A 5 -18.56 -25.60 10.78
CA ARG A 5 -18.87 -26.76 9.92
C ARG A 5 -19.52 -26.35 8.61
N LYS A 6 -20.47 -25.40 8.65
CA LYS A 6 -21.10 -24.86 7.43
C LYS A 6 -20.11 -24.13 6.53
N ALA A 7 -19.21 -23.32 7.11
CA ALA A 7 -18.18 -22.64 6.35
C ALA A 7 -17.21 -23.64 5.68
N ILE A 8 -16.81 -24.69 6.39
CA ILE A 8 -15.97 -25.77 5.86
C ILE A 8 -16.66 -26.50 4.71
N GLU A 9 -17.90 -26.94 4.90
CA GLU A 9 -18.70 -27.63 3.87
C GLU A 9 -18.83 -26.76 2.61
N HIS A 10 -19.17 -25.47 2.78
CA HIS A 10 -19.35 -24.54 1.66
C HIS A 10 -18.04 -24.25 0.91
N MET A 11 -16.93 -24.00 1.61
CA MET A 11 -15.65 -23.74 0.96
C MET A 11 -15.14 -24.95 0.19
N ASN A 12 -15.33 -26.16 0.73
CA ASN A 12 -14.92 -27.40 0.08
C ASN A 12 -15.80 -27.77 -1.13
N SER A 13 -17.08 -27.37 -1.16
CA SER A 13 -17.97 -27.66 -2.30
C SER A 13 -17.91 -26.59 -3.40
N GLU A 14 -17.91 -25.30 -3.04
CA GLU A 14 -18.08 -24.20 -3.98
C GLU A 14 -16.79 -23.43 -4.29
N HIS A 15 -15.76 -23.55 -3.46
CA HIS A 15 -14.59 -22.66 -3.49
C HIS A 15 -13.24 -23.40 -3.43
N ILE A 16 -13.18 -24.62 -3.97
CA ILE A 16 -11.94 -25.41 -4.02
C ILE A 16 -10.79 -24.68 -4.74
N ASP A 17 -11.09 -23.96 -5.82
CA ASP A 17 -10.10 -23.17 -6.56
C ASP A 17 -9.47 -22.07 -5.71
N THR A 18 -10.26 -21.48 -4.82
CA THR A 18 -9.77 -20.48 -3.85
C THR A 18 -8.79 -21.13 -2.87
N LEU A 19 -9.12 -22.31 -2.33
CA LEU A 19 -8.24 -23.04 -1.42
C LEU A 19 -6.92 -23.46 -2.10
N ILE A 20 -7.00 -23.97 -3.33
CA ILE A 20 -5.83 -24.29 -4.17
C ILE A 20 -4.94 -23.06 -4.33
N MET A 21 -5.53 -21.92 -4.66
CA MET A 21 -4.83 -20.66 -4.84
C MET A 21 -4.16 -20.20 -3.54
N LEU A 22 -4.85 -20.27 -2.40
CA LEU A 22 -4.29 -19.91 -1.09
C LEU A 22 -3.13 -20.83 -0.70
N CYS A 23 -3.20 -22.13 -0.98
CA CYS A 23 -2.09 -23.07 -0.78
C CYS A 23 -0.86 -22.71 -1.63
N LYS A 24 -1.05 -22.35 -2.90
CA LYS A 24 0.04 -21.86 -3.76
C LYS A 24 0.67 -20.60 -3.17
N HIS A 25 -0.17 -19.67 -2.73
CA HIS A 25 0.25 -18.36 -2.29
C HIS A 25 0.97 -18.40 -0.93
N PHE A 26 0.33 -18.95 0.10
CA PHE A 26 0.83 -18.96 1.47
C PHE A 26 1.70 -20.17 1.82
N GLY A 27 1.43 -21.33 1.20
CA GLY A 27 2.15 -22.58 1.42
C GLY A 27 3.35 -22.78 0.49
N ALA A 28 3.55 -21.89 -0.49
CA ALA A 28 4.58 -22.01 -1.53
C ALA A 28 4.58 -23.36 -2.28
N VAL A 29 3.41 -24.00 -2.38
CA VAL A 29 3.23 -25.28 -3.09
C VAL A 29 2.93 -25.01 -4.57
N GLN A 30 3.74 -25.51 -5.50
CA GLN A 30 3.53 -25.22 -6.93
C GLN A 30 2.27 -25.89 -7.51
N ASN A 31 2.10 -27.19 -7.22
CA ASN A 31 1.02 -28.02 -7.75
C ASN A 31 0.28 -28.72 -6.60
N PRO A 32 -0.50 -27.99 -5.79
CA PRO A 32 -1.20 -28.55 -4.65
C PRO A 32 -2.25 -29.58 -5.09
N THR A 33 -2.25 -30.76 -4.48
CA THR A 33 -3.29 -31.78 -4.65
C THR A 33 -3.98 -32.08 -3.33
N ASN A 34 -5.11 -32.80 -3.38
CA ASN A 34 -5.90 -33.18 -2.20
C ASN A 34 -6.26 -32.00 -1.28
N VAL A 35 -6.53 -30.83 -1.89
CA VAL A 35 -6.77 -29.59 -1.15
C VAL A 35 -8.12 -29.64 -0.46
N ARG A 36 -8.19 -29.24 0.81
CA ARG A 36 -9.44 -29.02 1.54
C ARG A 36 -9.23 -28.07 2.69
N LEU A 37 -10.27 -27.32 3.05
CA LEU A 37 -10.33 -26.60 4.31
C LEU A 37 -10.52 -27.63 5.43
N ASP A 38 -9.56 -27.70 6.35
CA ASP A 38 -9.52 -28.64 7.47
C ASP A 38 -10.20 -28.05 8.71
N SER A 39 -9.79 -26.84 9.10
CA SER A 39 -10.39 -26.09 10.21
C SER A 39 -10.47 -24.58 9.92
N ILE A 40 -11.37 -23.93 10.66
CA ILE A 40 -11.53 -22.47 10.67
C ILE A 40 -11.82 -22.01 12.10
N ASP A 41 -11.17 -20.93 12.51
CA ASP A 41 -11.37 -20.25 13.78
C ASP A 41 -11.39 -18.73 13.58
N GLU A 42 -11.53 -17.96 14.67
CA GLU A 42 -11.58 -16.50 14.61
C GLU A 42 -10.34 -15.85 14.01
N ASP A 43 -9.17 -16.50 14.05
CA ASP A 43 -7.90 -15.95 13.58
C ASP A 43 -7.57 -16.37 12.15
N GLY A 44 -8.23 -17.39 11.58
CA GLY A 44 -7.94 -17.84 10.23
C GLY A 44 -8.47 -19.22 9.84
N MET A 45 -7.87 -19.75 8.77
CA MET A 45 -8.20 -21.02 8.13
C MET A 45 -6.97 -21.93 8.06
N ASP A 46 -7.15 -23.21 8.33
CA ASP A 46 -6.14 -24.25 8.07
C ASP A 46 -6.52 -25.05 6.84
N ILE A 47 -5.70 -24.95 5.79
CA ILE A 47 -5.95 -25.59 4.52
C ILE A 47 -5.00 -26.78 4.39
N ALA A 48 -5.55 -27.98 4.38
CA ALA A 48 -4.80 -29.19 4.11
C ALA A 48 -4.51 -29.28 2.60
N CYS A 49 -3.27 -29.57 2.26
CA CYS A 49 -2.78 -29.78 0.90
C CYS A 49 -1.75 -30.90 0.93
N ASP A 50 -2.10 -32.07 0.41
CA ASP A 50 -1.30 -33.30 0.51
C ASP A 50 -0.89 -33.60 1.97
N GLN A 51 0.40 -33.51 2.29
CA GLN A 51 0.93 -33.72 3.64
C GLN A 51 1.18 -32.40 4.40
N LEU A 52 0.86 -31.25 3.80
CA LEU A 52 1.07 -29.93 4.38
C LEU A 52 -0.25 -29.38 4.94
N LEU A 53 -0.17 -28.74 6.10
CA LEU A 53 -1.24 -27.90 6.63
C LEU A 53 -0.81 -26.44 6.51
N VAL A 54 -1.53 -25.65 5.71
CA VAL A 54 -1.24 -24.24 5.44
C VAL A 54 -2.18 -23.38 6.26
N ARG A 55 -1.64 -22.70 7.29
CA ARG A 55 -2.37 -21.69 8.05
C ARG A 55 -2.44 -20.39 7.26
N VAL A 56 -3.66 -19.88 7.06
CA VAL A 56 -3.93 -18.59 6.44
C VAL A 56 -4.68 -17.71 7.44
N ALA A 57 -4.00 -16.68 7.93
CA ALA A 57 -4.58 -15.76 8.92
C ALA A 57 -5.58 -14.79 8.27
N PHE A 58 -6.64 -14.45 8.99
CA PHE A 58 -7.51 -13.34 8.64
C PHE A 58 -6.85 -12.00 8.96
N LEU A 59 -7.34 -10.93 8.32
CA LEU A 59 -6.82 -9.57 8.54
C LEU A 59 -7.14 -9.04 9.94
N LYS A 60 -8.32 -9.43 10.47
CA LYS A 60 -8.79 -9.21 11.84
C LYS A 60 -9.47 -10.47 12.33
N LYS A 61 -9.65 -10.56 13.64
CA LYS A 61 -10.49 -11.60 14.24
C LYS A 61 -11.89 -11.60 13.62
N ALA A 62 -12.30 -12.74 13.10
CA ALA A 62 -13.64 -12.97 12.59
C ALA A 62 -14.61 -13.14 13.76
N GLU A 63 -15.84 -12.63 13.59
CA GLU A 63 -16.92 -13.06 14.45
C GLU A 63 -17.19 -14.55 14.22
N GLN A 64 -17.35 -15.32 15.31
CA GLN A 64 -17.53 -16.77 15.24
C GLN A 64 -18.96 -17.18 14.85
N ASN A 65 -19.48 -16.57 13.79
CA ASN A 65 -20.76 -16.87 13.17
C ASN A 65 -20.58 -16.97 11.63
N GLY A 66 -21.62 -17.42 10.92
CA GLY A 66 -21.52 -17.66 9.47
C GLY A 66 -21.17 -16.41 8.65
N GLU A 67 -21.75 -15.26 8.98
CA GLU A 67 -21.51 -14.01 8.25
C GLU A 67 -20.13 -13.41 8.60
N GLY A 68 -19.68 -13.59 9.84
CA GLY A 68 -18.36 -13.19 10.31
C GLY A 68 -17.24 -13.88 9.56
N PHE A 69 -17.29 -15.22 9.45
CA PHE A 69 -16.31 -15.97 8.66
C PHE A 69 -16.36 -15.62 7.17
N LYS A 70 -17.56 -15.48 6.61
CA LYS A 70 -17.74 -15.08 5.21
C LYS A 70 -17.10 -13.71 4.95
N THR A 71 -17.37 -12.73 5.80
CA THR A 71 -16.80 -11.38 5.71
C THR A 71 -15.28 -11.43 5.80
N ALA A 72 -14.72 -12.18 6.76
CA ALA A 72 -13.27 -12.31 6.93
C ALA A 72 -12.58 -12.97 5.72
N ILE A 73 -13.20 -14.00 5.13
CA ILE A 73 -12.71 -14.65 3.91
C ILE A 73 -12.75 -13.68 2.73
N ILE A 74 -13.87 -12.96 2.52
CA ILE A 74 -13.98 -11.95 1.45
C ILE A 74 -12.92 -10.88 1.62
N ASP A 75 -12.73 -10.37 2.84
CA ASP A 75 -11.75 -9.35 3.15
C ASP A 75 -10.31 -9.78 2.86
N LEU A 76 -9.96 -11.01 3.25
CA LEU A 76 -8.69 -11.64 2.92
C LEU A 76 -8.52 -11.75 1.40
N MET A 77 -9.53 -12.28 0.71
CA MET A 77 -9.48 -12.51 -0.74
C MET A 77 -9.30 -11.20 -1.52
N SER A 78 -10.04 -10.15 -1.16
CA SER A 78 -9.88 -8.81 -1.72
C SER A 78 -8.53 -8.19 -1.40
N SER A 79 -7.89 -8.54 -0.26
CA SER A 79 -6.55 -8.01 0.03
C SER A 79 -5.44 -8.64 -0.81
N LEU A 80 -5.70 -9.81 -1.39
CA LEU A 80 -4.71 -10.59 -2.13
C LEU A 80 -4.69 -10.26 -3.63
N ASP A 81 -5.81 -9.80 -4.19
CA ASP A 81 -6.04 -9.41 -5.59
C ASP A 81 -5.31 -10.27 -6.64
N ILE A 82 -5.42 -11.58 -6.46
CA ILE A 82 -4.67 -12.58 -7.23
C ILE A 82 -5.23 -12.74 -8.65
N LYS A 83 -6.42 -12.19 -8.92
CA LYS A 83 -7.08 -12.24 -10.23
C LYS A 83 -6.94 -10.94 -11.03
N GLU A 84 -6.35 -9.88 -10.46
CA GLU A 84 -6.18 -8.61 -11.15
C GLU A 84 -4.97 -8.63 -12.07
N GLY A 85 -5.16 -8.21 -13.33
CA GLY A 85 -4.04 -7.99 -14.24
C GLY A 85 -3.20 -6.77 -13.82
N ILE A 86 -1.93 -6.76 -14.23
CA ILE A 86 -0.96 -5.69 -13.93
C ILE A 86 -1.55 -4.28 -14.18
N ALA A 87 -2.27 -4.09 -15.29
CA ALA A 87 -2.89 -2.81 -15.62
C ALA A 87 -3.97 -2.35 -14.61
N ALA A 88 -4.76 -3.28 -14.06
CA ALA A 88 -5.75 -2.96 -13.03
C ALA A 88 -5.06 -2.54 -11.73
N VAL A 89 -3.97 -3.22 -11.37
CA VAL A 89 -3.17 -2.87 -10.18
C VAL A 89 -2.49 -1.51 -10.35
N SER A 90 -1.99 -1.16 -11.55
CA SER A 90 -1.46 0.18 -11.84
C SER A 90 -2.52 1.26 -11.62
N LYS A 91 -3.74 1.02 -12.11
CA LYS A 91 -4.87 1.94 -11.91
C LYS A 91 -5.21 2.10 -10.42
N ASP A 92 -5.31 1.00 -9.68
CA ASP A 92 -5.58 1.04 -8.24
C ASP A 92 -4.48 1.77 -7.45
N MET A 93 -3.21 1.65 -7.85
CA MET A 93 -2.13 2.44 -7.26
C MET A 93 -2.32 3.94 -7.49
N ILE A 94 -2.68 4.34 -8.72
CA ILE A 94 -2.91 5.74 -9.06
C ILE A 94 -4.13 6.28 -8.27
N ASP A 95 -5.24 5.55 -8.27
CA ASP A 95 -6.45 5.94 -7.52
C ASP A 95 -6.16 6.08 -6.02
N PHE A 96 -5.37 5.16 -5.45
CA PHE A 96 -4.91 5.23 -4.08
C PHE A 96 -4.09 6.49 -3.81
N ILE A 97 -3.08 6.78 -4.64
CA ILE A 97 -2.23 7.97 -4.54
C ILE A 97 -3.08 9.25 -4.64
N ASP A 98 -4.04 9.29 -5.57
CA ASP A 98 -4.90 10.45 -5.80
C ASP A 98 -5.86 10.75 -4.64
N SER A 99 -6.10 9.77 -3.76
CA SER A 99 -6.89 9.97 -2.54
C SER A 99 -6.17 10.81 -1.47
N PHE A 100 -4.87 11.09 -1.64
CA PHE A 100 -4.07 11.82 -0.65
C PHE A 100 -3.88 13.30 -0.99
N ASN A 101 -3.87 14.08 0.09
CA ASN A 101 -3.51 15.50 0.09
C ASN A 101 -2.14 15.77 0.71
N SER A 102 -1.49 14.75 1.28
CA SER A 102 -0.12 14.83 1.82
C SER A 102 0.65 13.55 1.54
N VAL A 103 1.97 13.63 1.62
CA VAL A 103 2.88 12.50 1.42
C VAL A 103 3.93 12.47 2.52
N LEU A 104 4.31 11.27 2.97
CA LEU A 104 5.44 11.09 3.87
C LEU A 104 6.74 11.20 3.09
N ILE A 105 7.78 11.76 3.71
CA ILE A 105 9.07 12.03 3.10
C ILE A 105 10.17 11.47 4.01
N SER A 106 11.03 10.65 3.43
CA SER A 106 12.33 10.29 3.98
C SER A 106 13.41 11.03 3.21
N SER A 107 14.31 11.71 3.90
CA SER A 107 15.44 12.46 3.33
C SER A 107 16.68 12.35 4.22
N LEU A 108 17.83 12.83 3.75
CA LEU A 108 19.12 12.69 4.44
C LEU A 108 19.70 14.06 4.81
N ASN A 109 20.02 14.25 6.09
CA ASN A 109 20.69 15.43 6.62
C ASN A 109 22.04 14.99 7.22
N GLY A 110 23.12 15.10 6.44
CA GLY A 110 24.40 14.51 6.82
C GLY A 110 24.33 12.99 6.95
N ASP A 111 24.50 12.47 8.16
CA ASP A 111 24.41 11.06 8.53
C ASP A 111 23.07 10.67 9.16
N HIS A 112 22.18 11.64 9.42
CA HIS A 112 20.88 11.41 10.04
C HIS A 112 19.74 11.39 9.00
N CYS A 113 18.85 10.41 9.13
CA CYS A 113 17.63 10.34 8.33
C CYS A 113 16.55 11.27 8.91
N VAL A 114 15.89 12.03 8.04
CA VAL A 114 14.74 12.87 8.37
C VAL A 114 13.48 12.19 7.88
N CYS A 115 12.55 11.90 8.80
CA CYS A 115 11.21 11.39 8.50
C CYS A 115 10.18 12.49 8.75
N SER A 116 9.44 12.87 7.72
CA SER A 116 8.53 14.02 7.76
C SER A 116 7.35 13.82 6.81
N TYR A 117 6.55 14.87 6.58
CA TYR A 117 5.48 14.87 5.60
C TYR A 117 5.34 16.26 4.96
N ALA A 118 4.68 16.34 3.81
CA ALA A 118 4.34 17.61 3.16
C ALA A 118 2.99 17.54 2.41
N PRO A 119 2.28 18.68 2.25
CA PRO A 119 1.20 18.80 1.28
C PRO A 119 1.67 18.47 -0.12
N VAL A 120 0.86 17.74 -0.89
CA VAL A 120 1.25 17.25 -2.22
C VAL A 120 0.16 17.46 -3.27
N VAL A 121 0.57 17.88 -4.45
CA VAL A 121 -0.23 17.91 -5.68
C VAL A 121 0.41 16.95 -6.68
N ARG A 122 -0.40 16.09 -7.32
CA ARG A 122 0.02 15.36 -8.52
C ARG A 122 -0.45 16.11 -9.75
N ASP A 123 0.39 16.21 -10.75
CA ASP A 123 0.02 16.69 -12.08
C ASP A 123 0.72 15.82 -13.12
N ASN A 124 -0.07 15.08 -13.90
CA ASN A 124 0.40 14.02 -14.79
C ASN A 124 1.32 13.03 -14.06
N ASN A 125 2.59 12.93 -14.50
CA ASN A 125 3.57 12.01 -13.95
C ASN A 125 4.45 12.63 -12.86
N ASP A 126 4.18 13.88 -12.48
CA ASP A 126 5.00 14.63 -11.53
C ASP A 126 4.24 14.88 -10.23
N PHE A 127 4.95 14.84 -9.11
CA PHE A 127 4.46 15.37 -7.85
C PHE A 127 5.08 16.72 -7.56
N TYR A 128 4.37 17.53 -6.79
CA TYR A 128 4.82 18.81 -6.28
C TYR A 128 4.53 18.86 -4.80
N ILE A 129 5.53 19.14 -3.98
CA ILE A 129 5.39 19.37 -2.54
C ILE A 129 5.57 20.84 -2.22
N LEU A 130 4.91 21.31 -1.16
CA LEU A 130 5.02 22.68 -0.65
C LEU A 130 5.62 22.64 0.76
N ILE A 131 6.84 23.15 0.92
CA ILE A 131 7.59 23.08 2.18
C ILE A 131 8.29 24.40 2.51
N SER A 132 8.53 24.68 3.80
CA SER A 132 9.21 25.90 4.29
C SER A 132 10.70 25.67 4.52
N GLU A 133 11.54 26.69 4.26
CA GLU A 133 12.97 26.68 4.58
C GLU A 133 13.28 26.43 6.07
N VAL A 134 12.31 26.70 6.96
CA VAL A 134 12.44 26.51 8.42
C VAL A 134 12.44 25.02 8.81
N SER A 135 11.90 24.15 7.95
CA SER A 135 11.78 22.73 8.24
C SER A 135 13.10 21.98 8.02
N GLU A 136 13.35 20.96 8.85
CA GLU A 136 14.54 20.13 8.70
C GLU A 136 14.59 19.44 7.33
N HIS A 137 13.43 19.01 6.80
CA HIS A 137 13.38 18.35 5.50
C HIS A 137 13.74 19.27 4.33
N PHE A 138 13.69 20.60 4.48
CA PHE A 138 14.03 21.49 3.39
C PHE A 138 15.52 21.46 3.14
N LYS A 139 16.31 21.60 4.22
CA LYS A 139 17.76 21.51 4.17
C LYS A 139 18.21 20.16 3.64
N SER A 140 17.67 19.06 4.17
CA SER A 140 18.04 17.71 3.73
C SER A 140 17.72 17.45 2.25
N ILE A 141 16.57 17.91 1.76
CA ILE A 141 16.19 17.79 0.33
C ILE A 141 17.09 18.67 -0.54
N LYS A 142 17.42 19.89 -0.10
CA LYS A 142 18.28 20.80 -0.85
C LYS A 142 19.70 20.27 -1.01
N GLU A 143 20.25 19.69 0.06
CA GLU A 143 21.61 19.13 0.07
C GLU A 143 21.70 17.75 -0.61
N ASN A 144 20.65 16.94 -0.54
CA ASN A 144 20.63 15.56 -1.03
C ASN A 144 19.40 15.28 -1.91
N SER A 145 19.23 16.07 -2.97
CA SER A 145 18.01 16.07 -3.81
C SER A 145 17.73 14.75 -4.54
N ASP A 146 18.72 13.89 -4.72
CA ASP A 146 18.60 12.57 -5.36
C ASP A 146 18.50 11.40 -4.36
N LYS A 147 18.57 11.68 -3.05
CA LYS A 147 18.51 10.68 -1.97
C LYS A 147 17.28 10.87 -1.10
N ILE A 148 16.12 10.94 -1.75
CA ILE A 148 14.84 11.05 -1.08
C ILE A 148 13.95 9.86 -1.44
N SER A 149 13.00 9.58 -0.56
CA SER A 149 11.92 8.64 -0.84
C SER A 149 10.61 9.21 -0.31
N ILE A 150 9.54 9.00 -1.07
CA ILE A 150 8.20 9.41 -0.66
C ILE A 150 7.32 8.19 -0.43
N MET A 151 6.34 8.31 0.48
CA MET A 151 5.38 7.25 0.77
C MET A 151 3.98 7.81 0.97
N PHE A 152 3.04 7.29 0.20
CA PHE A 152 1.61 7.39 0.46
C PHE A 152 1.22 6.21 1.34
N LEU A 153 0.64 6.48 2.51
CA LEU A 153 0.36 5.48 3.52
C LEU A 153 -1.07 5.63 4.00
N GLU A 154 -1.84 4.54 3.92
CA GLU A 154 -3.22 4.48 4.39
C GLU A 154 -3.34 4.91 5.86
N ASP A 155 -4.36 5.71 6.18
CA ASP A 155 -4.70 6.08 7.55
C ASP A 155 -4.92 4.82 8.39
N GLU A 156 -4.29 4.76 9.57
CA GLU A 156 -4.38 3.58 10.43
C GLU A 156 -5.81 3.24 10.84
N SER A 157 -6.67 4.25 11.03
CA SER A 157 -8.09 4.07 11.37
C SER A 157 -8.94 3.49 10.23
N LYS A 158 -8.48 3.61 8.97
CA LYS A 158 -9.13 3.04 7.79
C LYS A 158 -8.58 1.66 7.43
N ALA A 159 -7.37 1.37 7.86
CA ALA A 159 -6.71 0.11 7.57
C ALA A 159 -7.44 -1.09 8.18
N LYS A 160 -7.47 -2.19 7.42
CA LYS A 160 -7.97 -3.48 7.92
C LYS A 160 -7.06 -4.08 8.98
N THR A 161 -5.79 -3.70 9.07
CA THR A 161 -4.92 -4.11 10.17
C THR A 161 -3.66 -3.27 10.19
N VAL A 162 -3.11 -3.05 11.38
CA VAL A 162 -1.84 -2.30 11.56
C VAL A 162 -0.67 -3.00 10.86
N PHE A 163 -0.74 -4.31 10.69
CA PHE A 163 0.33 -5.11 10.07
C PHE A 163 0.37 -5.03 8.54
N ALA A 164 -0.67 -4.48 7.90
CA ALA A 164 -0.81 -4.49 6.44
C ALA A 164 -1.52 -3.24 5.91
N ARG A 165 -1.09 -2.05 6.35
CA ARG A 165 -1.55 -0.78 5.81
C ARG A 165 -1.18 -0.65 4.33
N LYS A 166 -2.16 -0.31 3.49
CA LYS A 166 -1.93 -0.07 2.05
C LYS A 166 -0.95 1.09 1.88
N ARG A 167 0.05 0.92 1.01
CA ARG A 167 1.10 1.92 0.80
C ARG A 167 1.70 1.89 -0.60
N ALA A 168 2.05 3.07 -1.10
CA ALA A 168 2.84 3.25 -2.32
C ALA A 168 4.09 4.06 -1.94
N SER A 169 5.28 3.49 -2.16
CA SER A 169 6.55 4.12 -1.84
C SER A 169 7.44 4.19 -3.07
N PHE A 170 8.14 5.30 -3.24
CA PHE A 170 9.00 5.55 -4.39
C PHE A 170 10.34 6.13 -3.94
N ARG A 171 11.41 5.67 -4.56
CA ARG A 171 12.65 6.45 -4.62
C ARG A 171 12.39 7.65 -5.52
N SER A 172 12.98 8.79 -5.19
CA SER A 172 12.64 10.03 -5.89
C SER A 172 13.80 11.00 -5.99
N LYS A 173 13.66 11.97 -6.89
CA LYS A 173 14.54 13.12 -7.03
C LYS A 173 13.74 14.41 -6.88
N ALA A 174 14.29 15.37 -6.14
CA ALA A 174 13.74 16.71 -5.97
C ALA A 174 14.33 17.69 -6.98
N ILE A 175 13.49 18.57 -7.52
CA ILE A 175 13.86 19.66 -8.41
C ILE A 175 13.19 20.94 -7.89
N PHE A 176 14.00 21.92 -7.54
CA PHE A 176 13.52 23.24 -7.13
C PHE A 176 13.09 24.02 -8.37
N LEU A 177 11.87 24.57 -8.32
CA LEU A 177 11.24 25.27 -9.44
C LEU A 177 10.86 26.70 -9.04
N ASP A 178 11.78 27.42 -8.39
CA ASP A 178 11.53 28.75 -7.83
C ASP A 178 11.00 29.73 -8.89
N ASP A 179 11.55 29.70 -10.12
CA ASP A 179 11.10 30.52 -11.25
C ASP A 179 9.65 30.24 -11.70
N LYS A 180 9.10 29.08 -11.35
CA LYS A 180 7.74 28.65 -11.73
C LYS A 180 6.77 28.68 -10.55
N LYS A 181 7.21 29.12 -9.36
CA LYS A 181 6.43 29.08 -8.11
C LYS A 181 5.02 29.63 -8.29
N GLU A 182 4.86 30.82 -8.86
CA GLU A 182 3.54 31.46 -9.01
C GLU A 182 2.56 30.62 -9.84
N SER A 183 3.01 30.09 -10.98
CA SER A 183 2.17 29.25 -11.85
C SER A 183 1.79 27.92 -11.18
N LEU A 184 2.71 27.31 -10.44
CA LEU A 184 2.46 26.07 -9.73
C LEU A 184 1.60 26.26 -8.47
N PHE A 185 1.66 27.45 -7.85
CA PHE A 185 0.90 27.75 -6.64
C PHE A 185 -0.61 27.70 -6.88
N SER A 186 -1.07 28.10 -8.07
CA SER A 186 -2.48 27.99 -8.47
C SER A 186 -3.05 26.57 -8.34
N LYS A 187 -2.21 25.54 -8.56
CA LYS A 187 -2.60 24.14 -8.40
C LYS A 187 -2.83 23.79 -6.93
N PHE A 188 -1.99 24.31 -6.04
CA PHE A 188 -2.17 24.17 -4.59
C PHE A 188 -3.40 24.95 -4.11
N GLU A 189 -3.62 26.18 -4.58
CA GLU A 189 -4.83 26.95 -4.24
C GLU A 189 -6.12 26.19 -4.65
N SER A 190 -6.12 25.56 -5.82
CA SER A 190 -7.25 24.75 -6.29
C SER A 190 -7.47 23.51 -5.41
N LYS A 191 -6.41 22.72 -5.16
CA LYS A 191 -6.49 21.48 -4.37
C LYS A 191 -6.84 21.73 -2.91
N PHE A 192 -6.28 22.77 -2.31
CA PHE A 192 -6.40 23.11 -0.89
C PHE A 192 -7.32 24.30 -0.64
N LYS A 193 -8.29 24.56 -1.51
CA LYS A 193 -9.22 25.72 -1.42
C LYS A 193 -10.00 25.81 -0.10
N SER A 194 -10.18 24.68 0.60
CA SER A 194 -10.84 24.60 1.91
C SER A 194 -9.90 24.93 3.08
N GLU A 195 -8.58 24.93 2.87
CA GLU A 195 -7.59 25.20 3.90
C GLU A 195 -7.30 26.70 3.96
N SER A 196 -7.58 27.33 5.10
CA SER A 196 -7.32 28.77 5.28
C SER A 196 -5.84 29.14 5.18
N ALA A 197 -4.96 28.20 5.54
CA ALA A 197 -3.51 28.37 5.54
C ALA A 197 -2.93 28.68 4.15
N ILE A 198 -3.55 28.20 3.05
CA ILE A 198 -2.98 28.35 1.71
C ILE A 198 -2.83 29.82 1.28
N LYS A 199 -3.76 30.67 1.70
CA LYS A 199 -3.72 32.12 1.42
C LYS A 199 -2.59 32.83 2.18
N MET A 200 -2.30 32.37 3.39
CA MET A 200 -1.20 32.90 4.20
C MET A 200 0.15 32.47 3.62
N ILE A 201 0.29 31.19 3.29
CA ILE A 201 1.52 30.59 2.75
C ILE A 201 1.92 31.20 1.40
N LYS A 202 0.95 31.60 0.56
CA LYS A 202 1.23 32.22 -0.75
C LYS A 202 2.18 33.43 -0.66
N ASN A 203 2.04 34.22 0.40
CA ASN A 203 2.80 35.45 0.59
C ASN A 203 4.10 35.23 1.37
N MET A 204 4.41 34.00 1.75
CA MET A 204 5.63 33.64 2.48
C MET A 204 6.75 33.30 1.49
N SER A 205 7.86 34.04 1.58
CA SER A 205 9.02 33.86 0.71
C SER A 205 9.78 32.58 0.99
N ASP A 206 9.73 32.08 2.23
CA ASP A 206 10.41 30.87 2.69
C ASP A 206 9.69 29.58 2.32
N PHE A 207 8.53 29.63 1.66
CA PHE A 207 7.86 28.44 1.14
C PHE A 207 8.22 28.17 -0.32
N HIS A 208 8.58 26.93 -0.62
CA HIS A 208 9.01 26.51 -1.95
C HIS A 208 8.11 25.40 -2.47
N ILE A 209 7.86 25.45 -3.79
CA ILE A 209 7.25 24.34 -4.51
C ILE A 209 8.38 23.52 -5.14
N ILE A 210 8.49 22.28 -4.73
CA ILE A 210 9.53 21.36 -5.18
C ILE A 210 8.87 20.25 -5.99
N LYS A 211 9.32 20.07 -7.23
CA LYS A 211 8.93 18.94 -8.05
C LYS A 211 9.63 17.68 -7.55
N ILE A 212 8.87 16.60 -7.43
CA ILE A 212 9.36 15.27 -7.05
C ILE A 212 9.14 14.32 -8.22
N GLU A 213 10.26 13.86 -8.80
CA GLU A 213 10.28 12.84 -9.84
C GLU A 213 10.40 11.46 -9.19
N ILE A 214 9.39 10.62 -9.38
CA ILE A 214 9.42 9.24 -8.90
C ILE A 214 10.14 8.33 -9.88
N ASN A 215 10.77 7.27 -9.35
CA ASN A 215 11.37 6.20 -10.15
C ASN A 215 10.87 4.83 -9.68
N LYS A 216 11.77 3.91 -9.36
CA LYS A 216 11.43 2.60 -8.82
C LYS A 216 10.67 2.73 -7.52
N GLY A 217 9.59 1.97 -7.42
CA GLY A 217 8.71 1.96 -6.27
C GLY A 217 8.24 0.58 -5.88
N ARG A 218 7.39 0.60 -4.86
CA ARG A 218 6.73 -0.57 -4.29
C ARG A 218 5.32 -0.17 -3.92
N PHE A 219 4.35 -0.90 -4.43
CA PHE A 219 2.95 -0.80 -4.03
C PHE A 219 2.56 -2.05 -3.23
N VAL A 220 2.03 -1.86 -2.03
CA VAL A 220 1.57 -2.93 -1.14
C VAL A 220 0.12 -2.69 -0.81
N LYS A 221 -0.74 -3.63 -1.18
CA LYS A 221 -2.20 -3.57 -0.94
C LYS A 221 -2.62 -4.27 0.36
N GLY A 222 -1.81 -5.23 0.81
CA GLY A 222 -2.10 -6.09 1.95
C GLY A 222 -1.07 -7.21 2.07
N PHE A 223 -1.39 -8.25 2.84
CA PHE A 223 -0.51 -9.42 2.96
C PHE A 223 -0.29 -10.08 1.60
N GLY A 224 0.96 -10.41 1.28
CA GLY A 224 1.31 -11.12 0.05
C GLY A 224 1.03 -10.37 -1.27
N ALA A 225 0.46 -9.16 -1.21
CA ALA A 225 0.10 -8.33 -2.36
C ALA A 225 1.05 -7.13 -2.46
N ALA A 226 2.33 -7.43 -2.71
CA ALA A 226 3.36 -6.44 -2.97
C ALA A 226 3.75 -6.47 -4.46
N TYR A 227 3.97 -5.29 -5.05
CA TYR A 227 4.24 -5.11 -6.46
C TYR A 227 5.39 -4.13 -6.65
N ASP A 228 6.38 -4.50 -7.47
CA ASP A 228 7.44 -3.59 -7.89
C ASP A 228 6.93 -2.68 -9.00
N THR A 229 7.35 -1.41 -8.97
CA THR A 229 6.87 -0.39 -9.90
C THR A 229 8.04 0.36 -10.54
N ASP A 230 7.81 0.88 -11.74
CA ASP A 230 8.64 1.93 -12.35
C ASP A 230 7.72 3.14 -12.62
N GLY A 231 7.87 4.18 -11.81
CA GLY A 231 6.90 5.26 -11.75
C GLY A 231 5.50 4.72 -11.43
N PHE A 232 4.52 5.09 -12.25
CA PHE A 232 3.11 4.68 -12.09
C PHE A 232 2.77 3.33 -12.71
N GLU A 233 3.75 2.62 -13.28
CA GLU A 233 3.54 1.33 -13.91
C GLU A 233 3.94 0.20 -12.96
N ILE A 234 3.03 -0.75 -12.74
CA ILE A 234 3.35 -2.01 -12.09
C ILE A 234 4.15 -2.87 -13.07
N ILE A 235 5.31 -3.35 -12.64
CA ILE A 235 6.19 -4.18 -13.46
C ILE A 235 5.93 -5.66 -13.17
N GLN A 236 5.86 -6.01 -11.88
CA GLN A 236 5.69 -7.40 -11.44
C GLN A 236 5.20 -7.46 -10.00
N ARG A 237 4.70 -8.62 -9.58
CA ARG A 237 4.50 -8.92 -8.16
C ARG A 237 5.86 -9.15 -7.50
N ALA A 238 6.10 -8.47 -6.39
CA ALA A 238 7.28 -8.67 -5.56
C ALA A 238 7.15 -10.03 -4.87
N HIS A 239 7.85 -11.03 -5.43
CA HIS A 239 7.88 -12.44 -5.03
C HIS A 239 6.63 -13.26 -5.45
N GLY A 240 6.86 -14.36 -6.19
CA GLY A 240 5.79 -15.22 -6.72
C GLY A 240 5.16 -16.18 -5.69
N ALA A 241 5.89 -16.54 -4.63
CA ALA A 241 5.45 -17.38 -3.51
C ALA A 241 5.84 -16.74 -2.18
N ASN A 242 5.15 -17.09 -1.08
CA ASN A 242 5.41 -16.59 0.28
C ASN A 242 6.93 -16.63 0.62
N PRO A 243 7.61 -15.48 0.73
CA PRO A 243 9.05 -15.44 1.02
C PRO A 243 9.35 -15.63 2.52
N HIS A 244 8.33 -15.74 3.37
CA HIS A 244 8.49 -15.88 4.80
C HIS A 244 8.64 -17.34 5.21
N ASN A 245 9.57 -17.61 6.13
CA ASN A 245 9.77 -18.92 6.71
C ASN A 245 8.81 -19.12 7.89
N ASN A 246 7.97 -20.14 7.81
CA ASN A 246 7.18 -20.57 8.96
C ASN A 246 8.08 -21.38 9.92
N LYS A 247 8.04 -21.06 11.22
CA LYS A 247 8.52 -22.01 12.23
C LYS A 247 7.56 -23.20 12.21
N ARG A 248 8.09 -24.38 11.89
CA ARG A 248 7.37 -25.64 11.97
C ARG A 248 7.10 -26.00 13.42
#